data_AF-A0A497DLM5-F1
#
_entry.id   AF-A0A497DLM5-F1
#
_cell.length_a   1.000
_cell.length_b   1.000
_cell.length_c   1.000
_cell.angle_alpha   90.00
_cell.angle_beta   90.00
_cell.angle_gamma   90.00
#
_symmetry.space_group_name_H-M   'P 1'
#
loop_
_entity.id
_entity.type
_entity.pdbx_description
1 polymer ?
#
loop_
_entity_poly.entity_id
_entity_poly.type
_entity_poly.pdbx_seq_one_letter_code
_entity_poly.pdbx_strand_id
1 'polypeptide(L)'
;MDATGGTETISRHIYGHFSEHLGHCIYGGYWVGYDSEIPNTKGIRNDVVEALRNIAIPNLRWPGGCFADEYHWMDGIGDPATRPKMVNTHWGGVTEDNSFGTHEFLELCEQLDTEPVICGNVGSGTVKEMSQWVEYLNFDGISPMADLRRVNGRESAWGVKYWGVGNENWGCGGNMTADFYADQYRRYATFCRNYGDNRLYKIAGGANSEDFEWTETLMKKVPHHMMNGISLHYYT
;
A
#
# COMPACT_ATOMS: atom_id res chain seq x y z
N MET A 1 -39.14 0.86 -6.78
CA MET A 1 -38.03 1.40 -5.98
C MET A 1 -38.63 1.85 -4.66
N ASP A 2 -38.17 1.31 -3.54
CA ASP A 2 -38.57 1.78 -2.21
C ASP A 2 -37.52 2.78 -1.71
N ALA A 3 -37.90 4.06 -1.67
CA ALA A 3 -37.01 5.13 -1.22
C ALA A 3 -36.95 5.27 0.31
N THR A 4 -37.73 4.48 1.06
CA THR A 4 -37.82 4.56 2.52
C THR A 4 -37.12 3.41 3.25
N GLY A 5 -36.71 2.37 2.51
CA GLY A 5 -36.08 1.16 3.07
C GLY A 5 -34.55 1.18 3.17
N GLY A 6 -33.86 2.25 2.75
CA GLY A 6 -32.40 2.31 2.77
C GLY A 6 -31.83 2.68 4.14
N THR A 7 -31.24 1.71 4.87
CA THR A 7 -30.55 1.94 6.16
C THR A 7 -29.03 1.92 6.06
N GLU A 8 -28.49 1.29 5.01
CA GLU A 8 -27.06 1.09 4.84
C GLU A 8 -26.44 2.15 3.93
N THR A 9 -25.20 2.53 4.22
CA THR A 9 -24.42 3.43 3.37
C THR A 9 -23.55 2.60 2.43
N ILE A 10 -23.67 2.81 1.12
CA ILE A 10 -22.71 2.27 0.14
C ILE A 10 -21.40 3.02 0.36
N SER A 11 -20.42 2.33 0.96
CA SER A 11 -19.12 2.92 1.22
C SER A 11 -18.47 3.41 -0.07
N ARG A 12 -17.99 4.65 -0.09
CA ARG A 12 -17.22 5.19 -1.23
C ARG A 12 -16.03 4.29 -1.57
N HIS A 13 -15.44 3.60 -0.59
CA HIS A 13 -14.25 2.76 -0.78
C HIS A 13 -14.49 1.53 -1.67
N ILE A 14 -15.75 1.19 -1.98
CA ILE A 14 -16.10 0.20 -3.01
C ILE A 14 -15.58 0.63 -4.40
N TYR A 15 -15.43 1.93 -4.65
CA TYR A 15 -14.89 2.50 -5.89
C TYR A 15 -13.36 2.72 -5.81
N GLY A 16 -12.65 1.95 -4.99
CA GLY A 16 -11.20 2.04 -4.83
C GLY A 16 -10.42 1.67 -6.10
N HIS A 17 -9.21 2.22 -6.21
CA HIS A 17 -8.29 1.93 -7.32
C HIS A 17 -7.03 1.24 -6.83
N PHE A 18 -6.32 0.62 -7.77
CA PHE A 18 -5.11 -0.14 -7.52
C PHE A 18 -4.03 0.18 -8.56
N SER A 19 -2.82 0.52 -8.09
CA SER A 19 -1.64 0.82 -8.90
C SER A 19 -0.43 0.00 -8.43
N GLU A 20 0.03 -0.92 -9.27
CA GLU A 20 1.25 -1.70 -9.04
C GLU A 20 2.43 -1.13 -9.81
N HIS A 21 3.65 -1.29 -9.28
CA HIS A 21 4.87 -1.22 -10.08
C HIS A 21 4.86 -2.34 -11.13
N LEU A 22 4.12 -2.12 -12.23
CA LEU A 22 3.87 -3.10 -13.29
C LEU A 22 3.76 -2.37 -14.62
N GLY A 23 4.66 -2.71 -15.55
CA GLY A 23 4.67 -2.12 -16.89
C GLY A 23 4.69 -0.60 -16.85
N HIS A 24 3.67 0.03 -17.43
CA HIS A 24 3.52 1.49 -17.48
C HIS A 24 2.48 2.05 -16.50
N CYS A 25 2.04 1.25 -15.51
CA CYS A 25 1.07 1.74 -14.53
C CYS A 25 1.65 2.92 -13.73
N ILE A 26 2.85 2.76 -13.15
CA ILE A 26 3.56 3.85 -12.46
C ILE A 26 4.33 4.71 -13.47
N TYR A 27 5.28 4.12 -14.18
CA TYR A 27 6.17 4.86 -15.08
C TYR A 27 5.52 5.17 -16.43
N GLY A 28 5.30 6.46 -16.68
CA GLY A 28 4.52 6.98 -17.79
C GLY A 28 3.02 7.09 -17.50
N GLY A 29 2.47 6.22 -16.65
CA GLY A 29 1.06 6.25 -16.22
C GLY A 29 0.77 7.32 -15.16
N TYR A 30 1.62 7.44 -14.15
CA TYR A 30 1.57 8.52 -13.15
C TYR A 30 2.85 9.35 -13.17
N TRP A 31 3.98 8.67 -12.96
CA TRP A 31 5.30 9.28 -12.82
C TRP A 31 5.94 9.48 -14.19
N VAL A 32 6.25 10.73 -14.50
CA VAL A 32 6.97 11.13 -15.71
C VAL A 32 8.33 11.76 -15.39
N GLY A 33 8.59 12.06 -14.11
CA GLY A 33 9.81 12.71 -13.63
C GLY A 33 9.71 14.24 -13.66
N TYR A 34 10.48 14.88 -12.77
CA TYR A 34 10.43 16.34 -12.57
C TYR A 34 10.74 17.15 -13.84
N ASP A 35 11.73 16.70 -14.61
CA ASP A 35 12.23 17.40 -15.80
C ASP A 35 11.55 16.95 -17.10
N SER A 36 10.41 16.24 -17.01
CA SER A 36 9.67 15.76 -18.18
C SER A 36 9.06 16.91 -18.98
N GLU A 37 9.04 16.78 -20.31
CA GLU A 37 8.28 17.68 -21.20
C GLU A 37 6.76 17.50 -21.04
N ILE A 38 6.31 16.37 -20.48
CA ILE A 38 4.90 16.13 -20.18
C ILE A 38 4.49 17.06 -19.03
N PRO A 39 3.42 17.87 -19.17
CA PRO A 39 2.96 18.76 -18.10
C PRO A 39 2.68 17.99 -16.80
N ASN A 40 3.41 18.34 -15.74
CA ASN A 40 3.40 17.61 -14.48
C ASN A 40 3.47 18.55 -13.27
N THR A 41 3.06 18.02 -12.11
CA THR A 41 3.22 18.65 -10.81
C THR A 41 4.05 17.71 -9.95
N LYS A 42 5.27 18.15 -9.59
CA LYS A 42 6.25 17.33 -8.84
C LYS A 42 6.48 15.95 -9.47
N GLY A 43 6.65 15.90 -10.80
CA GLY A 43 6.93 14.67 -11.53
C GLY A 43 5.73 13.79 -11.85
N ILE A 44 4.52 14.15 -11.39
CA ILE A 44 3.28 13.43 -11.66
C ILE A 44 2.49 14.16 -12.75
N ARG A 45 2.11 13.45 -13.83
CA ARG A 45 1.44 14.07 -14.99
C ARG A 45 0.05 14.63 -14.65
N ASN A 46 -0.19 15.88 -15.06
CA ASN A 46 -1.37 16.65 -14.64
C ASN A 46 -2.69 16.14 -15.23
N ASP A 47 -2.65 15.64 -16.46
CA ASP A 47 -3.82 15.13 -17.18
C ASP A 47 -4.47 13.93 -16.47
N VAL A 48 -3.65 13.00 -15.96
CA VAL A 48 -4.13 11.85 -15.19
C VAL A 48 -4.66 12.27 -13.82
N VAL A 49 -3.96 13.20 -13.13
CA VAL A 49 -4.43 13.73 -11.85
C VAL A 49 -5.79 14.41 -12.01
N GLU A 50 -5.96 15.25 -13.02
CA GLU A 50 -7.24 15.92 -13.31
C GLU A 50 -8.36 14.92 -13.59
N ALA A 51 -8.09 13.93 -14.45
CA ALA A 51 -9.08 12.89 -14.78
C ALA A 51 -9.51 12.08 -13.55
N LEU A 52 -8.57 11.68 -12.68
CA LEU A 52 -8.87 10.90 -11.49
C LEU A 52 -9.57 11.72 -10.40
N ARG A 53 -9.25 13.00 -10.27
CA ARG A 53 -10.01 13.91 -9.39
C ARG A 53 -11.47 14.06 -9.84
N ASN A 54 -11.72 14.10 -11.16
CA ASN A 54 -13.07 14.23 -11.70
C ASN A 54 -13.98 13.02 -11.40
N ILE A 55 -13.41 11.84 -11.15
CA ILE A 55 -14.15 10.66 -10.71
C ILE A 55 -14.10 10.45 -9.19
N ALA A 56 -13.51 11.41 -8.45
CA ALA A 56 -13.40 11.43 -7.00
C ALA A 56 -12.87 10.10 -6.43
N ILE A 57 -11.69 9.65 -6.89
CA ILE A 57 -11.16 8.37 -6.43
C ILE A 57 -11.05 8.35 -4.89
N PRO A 58 -11.62 7.35 -4.21
CA PRO A 58 -11.76 7.36 -2.76
C PRO A 58 -10.51 6.85 -2.03
N ASN A 59 -9.77 5.94 -2.68
CA ASN A 59 -8.52 5.39 -2.20
C ASN A 59 -7.71 4.80 -3.35
N LEU A 60 -6.39 4.71 -3.13
CA LEU A 60 -5.45 4.11 -4.08
C LEU A 60 -4.52 3.13 -3.36
N ARG A 61 -4.49 1.88 -3.83
CA ARG A 61 -3.60 0.82 -3.31
C ARG A 61 -2.25 0.78 -4.04
N TRP A 62 -1.15 0.67 -3.30
CA TRP A 62 0.25 0.65 -3.78
C TRP A 62 1.16 -0.06 -2.73
N PRO A 63 2.35 -0.61 -3.06
CA PRO A 63 3.04 -0.69 -4.37
C PRO A 63 2.59 -1.86 -5.23
N GLY A 64 1.62 -2.63 -4.74
CA GLY A 64 0.82 -3.57 -5.50
C GLY A 64 1.18 -5.02 -5.35
N GLY A 65 0.44 -5.90 -6.01
CA GLY A 65 0.21 -7.28 -5.63
C GLY A 65 1.48 -8.05 -5.31
N CYS A 66 2.02 -8.74 -6.31
CA CYS A 66 3.21 -9.53 -6.11
C CYS A 66 4.44 -8.66 -5.82
N PHE A 67 4.50 -7.46 -6.41
CA PHE A 67 5.60 -6.53 -6.17
C PHE A 67 5.75 -6.13 -4.69
N ALA A 68 4.65 -5.93 -3.94
CA ALA A 68 4.72 -5.50 -2.54
C ALA A 68 5.42 -6.52 -1.63
N ASP A 69 5.32 -7.82 -1.92
CA ASP A 69 6.01 -8.86 -1.15
C ASP A 69 7.47 -9.09 -1.58
N GLU A 70 7.98 -8.30 -2.54
CA GLU A 70 9.41 -8.15 -2.87
C GLU A 70 9.94 -6.73 -2.63
N TYR A 71 9.05 -5.79 -2.31
CA TYR A 71 9.42 -4.40 -2.13
C TYR A 71 10.03 -4.15 -0.75
N HIS A 72 11.21 -3.52 -0.74
CA HIS A 72 11.86 -3.03 0.46
C HIS A 72 11.77 -1.50 0.50
N TRP A 73 10.85 -0.96 1.30
CA TRP A 73 10.45 0.45 1.21
C TRP A 73 11.55 1.48 1.40
N MET A 74 12.64 1.12 2.08
CA MET A 74 13.81 1.99 2.23
C MET A 74 14.51 2.27 0.89
N ASP A 75 14.36 1.38 -0.09
CA ASP A 75 14.90 1.53 -1.43
C ASP A 75 14.21 2.66 -2.21
N GLY A 76 12.96 3.00 -1.83
CA GLY A 76 12.16 4.05 -2.44
C GLY A 76 12.11 5.38 -1.66
N ILE A 77 13.08 5.65 -0.79
CA ILE A 77 13.20 6.94 -0.10
C ILE A 77 14.62 7.48 -0.21
N GLY A 78 14.83 8.74 0.20
CA GLY A 78 16.12 9.41 0.05
C GLY A 78 16.31 10.04 -1.33
N ASP A 79 17.54 10.46 -1.59
CA ASP A 79 17.95 11.09 -2.85
C ASP A 79 17.68 10.14 -4.03
N PRO A 80 16.77 10.51 -4.95
CA PRO A 80 16.45 9.70 -6.13
C PRO A 80 17.67 9.26 -6.94
N ALA A 81 18.75 10.05 -6.96
CA ALA A 81 19.98 9.70 -7.70
C ALA A 81 20.75 8.52 -7.09
N THR A 82 20.47 8.18 -5.83
CA THR A 82 21.19 7.14 -5.07
C THR A 82 20.33 5.94 -4.72
N ARG A 83 19.03 5.97 -5.05
CA ARG A 83 18.11 4.86 -4.79
C ARG A 83 18.60 3.60 -5.52
N PRO A 84 18.61 2.43 -4.85
CA PRO A 84 19.05 1.21 -5.49
C PRO A 84 18.02 0.78 -6.55
N LYS A 85 18.54 0.22 -7.64
CA LYS A 85 17.71 -0.43 -8.66
C LYS A 85 17.39 -1.85 -8.22
N MET A 86 16.18 -2.31 -8.52
CA MET A 86 15.77 -3.69 -8.31
C MET A 86 15.27 -4.30 -9.62
N VAL A 87 15.15 -5.63 -9.64
CA VAL A 87 14.57 -6.35 -10.77
C VAL A 87 13.12 -6.61 -10.45
N ASN A 88 12.21 -6.17 -11.33
CA ASN A 88 10.81 -6.54 -11.24
C ASN A 88 10.62 -7.97 -11.76
N THR A 89 10.80 -8.95 -10.87
CA THR A 89 10.87 -10.38 -11.20
C THR A 89 9.57 -10.91 -11.79
N HIS A 90 8.43 -10.47 -11.25
CA HIS A 90 7.10 -10.89 -11.66
C HIS A 90 6.68 -10.29 -13.00
N TRP A 91 7.13 -9.08 -13.32
CA TRP A 91 6.64 -8.32 -14.46
C TRP A 91 7.72 -8.05 -15.51
N GLY A 92 8.22 -9.14 -16.10
CA GLY A 92 9.10 -9.10 -17.28
C GLY A 92 10.59 -8.96 -16.97
N GLY A 93 11.00 -9.00 -15.71
CA GLY A 93 12.42 -8.91 -15.31
C GLY A 93 13.05 -7.56 -15.63
N VAL A 94 12.23 -6.51 -15.76
CA VAL A 94 12.70 -5.16 -16.09
C VAL A 94 13.29 -4.49 -14.86
N THR A 95 14.20 -3.55 -15.11
CA THR A 95 14.80 -2.73 -14.05
C THR A 95 13.77 -1.74 -13.50
N GLU A 96 13.54 -1.82 -12.21
CA GLU A 96 12.83 -0.85 -11.38
C GLU A 96 13.88 0.08 -10.75
N ASP A 97 13.77 1.39 -10.96
CA ASP A 97 14.75 2.36 -10.48
C ASP A 97 14.37 3.04 -9.16
N ASN A 98 13.19 2.71 -8.61
CA ASN A 98 12.65 3.26 -7.37
C ASN A 98 12.53 4.80 -7.37
N SER A 99 12.48 5.43 -8.55
CA SER A 99 12.29 6.87 -8.67
C SER A 99 10.90 7.32 -8.20
N PHE A 100 9.91 6.41 -8.23
CA PHE A 100 8.62 6.58 -7.57
C PHE A 100 8.57 5.68 -6.33
N GLY A 101 8.63 6.28 -5.14
CA GLY A 101 8.59 5.55 -3.87
C GLY A 101 7.60 6.15 -2.88
N THR A 102 7.92 6.04 -1.58
CA THR A 102 6.96 6.40 -0.52
C THR A 102 6.52 7.86 -0.59
N HIS A 103 7.45 8.79 -0.82
CA HIS A 103 7.12 10.22 -0.87
C HIS A 103 6.32 10.57 -2.11
N GLU A 104 6.72 10.04 -3.27
CA GLU A 104 6.04 10.32 -4.53
C GLU A 104 4.62 9.71 -4.55
N PHE A 105 4.42 8.53 -3.97
CA PHE A 105 3.08 7.93 -3.82
C PHE A 105 2.17 8.75 -2.91
N LEU A 106 2.69 9.26 -1.79
CA LEU A 106 1.89 10.05 -0.86
C LEU A 106 1.62 11.46 -1.40
N GLU A 107 2.56 12.04 -2.15
CA GLU A 107 2.33 13.25 -2.92
C GLU A 107 1.21 13.04 -3.96
N LEU A 108 1.21 11.93 -4.69
CA LEU A 108 0.12 11.57 -5.61
C LEU A 108 -1.22 11.53 -4.87
N CYS A 109 -1.27 10.90 -3.70
CA CYS A 109 -2.49 10.82 -2.92
C CYS A 109 -2.97 12.20 -2.45
N GLU A 110 -2.06 13.09 -2.04
CA GLU A 110 -2.38 14.48 -1.68
C GLU A 110 -2.90 15.28 -2.88
N GLN A 111 -2.31 15.13 -4.08
CA GLN A 111 -2.79 15.80 -5.29
C GLN A 111 -4.19 15.32 -5.72
N LEU A 112 -4.49 14.04 -5.50
CA LEU A 112 -5.77 13.40 -5.82
C LEU A 112 -6.85 13.60 -4.75
N ASP A 113 -6.51 14.11 -3.57
CA ASP A 113 -7.40 14.15 -2.38
C ASP A 113 -7.99 12.75 -2.08
N THR A 114 -7.12 11.74 -2.06
CA THR A 114 -7.50 10.33 -1.89
C THR A 114 -6.79 9.68 -0.70
N GLU A 115 -7.40 8.63 -0.14
CA GLU A 115 -6.81 7.90 0.98
C GLU A 115 -5.75 6.88 0.48
N PRO A 116 -4.51 6.93 0.99
CA PRO A 116 -3.49 5.94 0.65
C PRO A 116 -3.80 4.57 1.29
N VAL A 117 -3.70 3.51 0.50
CA VAL A 117 -3.75 2.11 0.96
C VAL A 117 -2.39 1.47 0.70
N ILE A 118 -1.57 1.34 1.74
CA ILE A 118 -0.23 0.76 1.60
C ILE A 118 -0.29 -0.75 1.85
N CYS A 119 0.38 -1.52 1.01
CA CYS A 119 0.58 -2.95 1.18
C CYS A 119 2.02 -3.22 1.64
N GLY A 120 2.20 -3.69 2.88
CA GLY A 120 3.51 -4.02 3.42
C GLY A 120 3.96 -5.44 3.07
N ASN A 121 5.28 -5.63 2.99
CA ASN A 121 5.93 -6.89 2.63
C ASN A 121 5.93 -7.90 3.80
N VAL A 122 5.29 -9.05 3.61
CA VAL A 122 5.37 -10.20 4.54
C VAL A 122 6.25 -11.31 3.97
N GLY A 123 6.16 -11.56 2.66
CA GLY A 123 6.80 -12.69 1.99
C GLY A 123 8.31 -12.71 2.11
N SER A 124 8.97 -11.59 1.81
CA SER A 124 10.44 -11.46 1.85
C SER A 124 10.95 -10.39 2.83
N GLY A 125 10.06 -9.53 3.31
CA GLY A 125 10.34 -8.46 4.26
C GLY A 125 10.39 -8.94 5.70
N THR A 126 10.84 -8.06 6.61
CA THR A 126 10.90 -8.37 8.05
C THR A 126 9.83 -7.66 8.87
N VAL A 127 9.48 -8.21 10.03
CA VAL A 127 8.59 -7.54 11.01
C VAL A 127 9.10 -6.14 11.36
N LYS A 128 10.43 -6.00 11.54
CA LYS A 128 11.08 -4.72 11.84
C LYS A 128 10.87 -3.71 10.71
N GLU A 129 11.12 -4.15 9.48
CA GLU A 129 10.99 -3.30 8.29
C GLU A 129 9.58 -2.75 8.15
N MET A 130 8.54 -3.59 8.25
CA MET A 130 7.15 -3.15 8.18
C MET A 130 6.81 -2.20 9.35
N SER A 131 7.24 -2.53 10.57
CA SER A 131 7.05 -1.68 11.75
C SER A 131 7.69 -0.29 11.58
N GLN A 132 8.90 -0.24 11.00
CA GLN A 132 9.62 1.01 10.75
C GLN A 132 8.94 1.83 9.66
N TRP A 133 8.34 1.20 8.64
CA TRP A 133 7.59 1.94 7.64
C TRP A 133 6.36 2.62 8.23
N VAL A 134 5.61 1.92 9.07
CA VAL A 134 4.47 2.50 9.80
C VAL A 134 4.91 3.67 10.68
N GLU A 135 6.04 3.55 11.37
CA GLU A 135 6.62 4.64 12.18
C GLU A 135 7.01 5.84 11.33
N TYR A 136 7.74 5.60 10.24
CA TYR A 136 8.17 6.62 9.29
C TYR A 136 6.99 7.46 8.79
N LEU A 137 5.87 6.80 8.48
CA LEU A 137 4.68 7.43 7.92
C LEU A 137 3.84 8.21 8.93
N ASN A 138 3.82 7.76 10.20
CA ASN A 138 2.77 8.14 11.15
C ASN A 138 3.27 8.73 12.47
N PHE A 139 4.56 8.67 12.79
CA PHE A 139 5.07 9.20 14.06
C PHE A 139 5.50 10.66 13.94
N ASP A 140 4.87 11.54 14.73
CA ASP A 140 5.19 12.97 14.80
C ASP A 140 6.25 13.33 15.84
N GLY A 141 6.65 12.38 16.68
CA GLY A 141 7.67 12.60 17.70
C GLY A 141 9.10 12.64 17.15
N ILE A 142 10.05 12.40 18.05
CA ILE A 142 11.47 12.30 17.75
C ILE A 142 11.85 10.82 17.74
N SER A 143 12.27 10.31 16.60
CA SER A 143 12.77 8.95 16.43
C SER A 143 13.62 8.89 15.16
N PRO A 144 14.48 7.86 15.01
CA PRO A 144 15.26 7.70 13.79
C PRO A 144 14.40 7.67 12.51
N MET A 145 13.19 7.09 12.54
CA MET A 145 12.33 7.05 11.35
C MET A 145 11.60 8.36 11.09
N ALA A 146 11.14 9.07 12.13
CA ALA A 146 10.53 10.39 11.96
C ALA A 146 11.57 11.41 11.49
N ASP A 147 12.78 11.40 12.04
CA ASP A 147 13.87 12.28 11.61
C ASP A 147 14.32 11.96 10.19
N LEU A 148 14.37 10.68 9.81
CA LEU A 148 14.64 10.28 8.43
C LEU A 148 13.55 10.79 7.47
N ARG A 149 12.28 10.80 7.87
CA ARG A 149 11.20 11.41 7.06
C ARG A 149 11.43 12.92 6.87
N ARG A 150 11.78 13.64 7.94
CA ARG A 150 12.07 15.08 7.90
C ARG A 150 13.25 15.41 6.99
N VAL A 151 14.35 14.66 7.11
CA VAL A 151 15.53 14.80 6.24
C VAL A 151 15.17 14.60 4.77
N ASN A 152 14.23 13.71 4.49
CA ASN A 152 13.73 13.45 3.13
C ASN A 152 12.66 14.45 2.66
N GLY A 153 12.46 15.55 3.37
CA GLY A 153 11.63 16.67 2.92
C GLY A 153 10.19 16.68 3.42
N ARG A 154 9.81 15.76 4.33
CA ARG A 154 8.47 15.75 4.95
C ARG A 154 8.53 15.95 6.45
N GLU A 155 8.09 17.13 6.91
CA GLU A 155 8.11 17.48 8.33
C GLU A 155 7.10 16.68 9.16
N SER A 156 5.81 16.79 8.81
CA SER A 156 4.71 16.14 9.54
C SER A 156 4.43 14.72 9.05
N ALA A 157 3.91 13.87 9.94
CA ALA A 157 3.34 12.58 9.53
C ALA A 157 2.25 12.75 8.46
N TRP A 158 2.00 11.68 7.69
CA TRP A 158 0.91 11.65 6.71
C TRP A 158 -0.41 11.15 7.31
N GLY A 159 -0.35 10.34 8.38
CA GLY A 159 -1.56 9.76 8.97
C GLY A 159 -2.19 8.69 8.08
N VAL A 160 -1.36 7.83 7.46
CA VAL A 160 -1.80 6.69 6.65
C VAL A 160 -2.56 5.70 7.53
N LYS A 161 -3.81 5.40 7.15
CA LYS A 161 -4.71 4.54 7.91
C LYS A 161 -4.75 3.11 7.37
N TYR A 162 -4.98 2.95 6.06
CA TYR A 162 -5.23 1.63 5.46
C TYR A 162 -3.93 0.89 5.20
N TRP A 163 -3.78 -0.28 5.83
CA TRP A 163 -2.53 -1.03 5.84
C TRP A 163 -2.77 -2.51 5.56
N GLY A 164 -2.39 -2.97 4.37
CA GLY A 164 -2.32 -4.39 4.01
C GLY A 164 -1.10 -5.06 4.62
N VAL A 165 -1.30 -6.20 5.28
CA VAL A 165 -0.23 -7.00 5.89
C VAL A 165 0.04 -8.20 4.99
N GLY A 166 0.82 -7.98 3.93
CA GLY A 166 1.07 -8.96 2.88
C GLY A 166 0.00 -8.98 1.79
N ASN A 167 0.36 -9.50 0.62
CA ASN A 167 -0.49 -9.72 -0.53
C ASN A 167 -0.35 -11.16 -1.05
N GLU A 168 -1.47 -11.77 -1.43
CA GLU A 168 -1.53 -13.07 -2.13
C GLU A 168 -0.52 -14.08 -1.57
N ASN A 169 -0.44 -14.18 -0.24
CA ASN A 169 0.59 -14.98 0.41
C ASN A 169 0.42 -16.48 0.15
N TRP A 170 -0.76 -16.93 -0.31
CA TRP A 170 -1.00 -18.26 -0.88
C TRP A 170 -0.25 -18.51 -2.20
N GLY A 171 0.14 -17.46 -2.92
CA GLY A 171 0.81 -17.51 -4.21
C GLY A 171 2.14 -16.77 -4.19
N CYS A 172 2.27 -15.69 -4.96
CA CYS A 172 3.53 -14.96 -5.10
C CYS A 172 4.10 -14.40 -3.79
N GLY A 173 3.25 -14.09 -2.80
CA GLY A 173 3.68 -13.60 -1.49
C GLY A 173 4.27 -14.67 -0.55
N GLY A 174 4.63 -15.86 -1.06
CA GLY A 174 5.39 -16.87 -0.30
C GLY A 174 4.87 -18.30 -0.35
N ASN A 175 3.88 -18.64 -1.19
CA ASN A 175 3.27 -19.96 -1.31
C ASN A 175 2.89 -20.58 0.05
N MET A 176 2.33 -19.75 0.93
CA MET A 176 2.00 -20.09 2.31
C MET A 176 0.69 -20.88 2.38
N THR A 177 0.57 -21.78 3.35
CA THR A 177 -0.74 -22.27 3.77
C THR A 177 -1.49 -21.18 4.54
N ALA A 178 -2.83 -21.23 4.57
CA ALA A 178 -3.64 -20.30 5.35
C ALA A 178 -3.26 -20.30 6.84
N ASP A 179 -2.96 -21.48 7.40
CA ASP A 179 -2.50 -21.64 8.77
C ASP A 179 -1.21 -20.88 9.06
N PHE A 180 -0.22 -21.01 8.18
CA PHE A 180 1.08 -20.37 8.33
C PHE A 180 0.96 -18.85 8.15
N TYR A 181 0.21 -18.40 7.13
CA TYR A 181 -0.05 -17.00 6.92
C TYR A 181 -0.81 -16.38 8.10
N ALA A 182 -1.80 -17.05 8.70
CA ALA A 182 -2.49 -16.56 9.90
C ALA A 182 -1.52 -16.25 11.05
N ASP A 183 -0.53 -17.12 11.25
CA ASP A 183 0.49 -16.93 12.28
C ASP A 183 1.48 -15.81 11.91
N GLN A 184 1.86 -15.66 10.63
CA GLN A 184 2.64 -14.51 10.17
C GLN A 184 1.87 -13.20 10.29
N TYR A 185 0.62 -13.13 9.84
CA TYR A 185 -0.24 -11.97 9.97
C TYR A 185 -0.29 -11.48 11.42
N ARG A 186 -0.58 -12.37 12.37
CA ARG A 186 -0.62 -12.04 13.80
C ARG A 186 0.71 -11.46 14.27
N ARG A 187 1.83 -12.06 13.83
CA ARG A 187 3.17 -11.61 14.18
C ARG A 187 3.46 -10.22 13.62
N TYR A 188 3.25 -9.96 12.33
CA TYR A 188 3.53 -8.67 11.68
C TYR A 188 2.56 -7.57 12.17
N ALA A 189 1.26 -7.85 12.21
CA ALA A 189 0.24 -6.90 12.63
C ALA A 189 0.42 -6.42 14.08
N THR A 190 1.05 -7.20 14.95
CA THR A 190 1.36 -6.81 16.34
C THR A 190 2.28 -5.58 16.41
N PHE A 191 3.22 -5.44 15.47
CA PHE A 191 4.20 -4.36 15.46
C PHE A 191 3.79 -3.17 14.58
N CYS A 192 2.70 -3.29 13.83
CA CYS A 192 2.05 -2.15 13.18
C CYS A 192 1.30 -1.33 14.25
N ARG A 193 1.97 -0.36 14.87
CA ARG A 193 1.44 0.44 15.99
C ARG A 193 0.63 1.65 15.50
N ASN A 194 -0.30 2.07 16.34
CA ASN A 194 -0.95 3.37 16.23
C ASN A 194 -0.03 4.44 16.82
N TYR A 195 0.19 5.54 16.10
CA TYR A 195 1.00 6.67 16.53
C TYR A 195 0.12 7.92 16.64
N GLY A 196 0.20 8.63 17.77
CA GLY A 196 -0.65 9.78 18.05
C GLY A 196 -2.14 9.44 17.93
N ASP A 197 -2.87 10.24 17.17
CA ASP A 197 -4.29 10.03 16.87
C ASP A 197 -4.52 9.10 15.68
N ASN A 198 -3.47 8.72 14.93
CA ASN A 198 -3.63 7.80 13.81
C ASN A 198 -4.09 6.42 14.29
N ARG A 199 -5.04 5.83 13.57
CA ARG A 199 -5.57 4.49 13.85
C ARG A 199 -5.49 3.68 12.57
N LEU A 200 -4.60 2.68 12.58
CA LEU A 200 -4.44 1.79 11.44
C LEU A 200 -5.70 0.94 11.26
N TYR A 201 -6.16 0.88 10.02
CA TYR A 201 -7.13 -0.08 9.53
C TYR A 201 -6.34 -1.23 8.88
N LYS A 202 -6.11 -2.30 9.65
CA LYS A 202 -5.26 -3.42 9.23
C LYS A 202 -6.07 -4.41 8.40
N ILE A 203 -5.54 -4.75 7.22
CA ILE A 203 -6.19 -5.64 6.25
C ILE A 203 -5.36 -6.91 6.13
N ALA A 204 -5.98 -8.06 6.42
CA ALA A 204 -5.38 -9.36 6.18
C ALA A 204 -5.53 -9.75 4.69
N GLY A 205 -4.49 -10.35 4.11
CA GLY A 205 -4.50 -10.98 2.80
C GLY A 205 -5.44 -12.18 2.83
N GLY A 206 -6.60 -12.04 2.19
CA GLY A 206 -7.62 -13.08 2.17
C GLY A 206 -7.56 -13.97 0.93
N ALA A 207 -8.70 -14.59 0.64
CA ALA A 207 -8.81 -15.71 -0.28
C ALA A 207 -8.57 -15.35 -1.75
N ASN A 208 -8.13 -16.35 -2.51
CA ASN A 208 -8.24 -16.35 -3.97
C ASN A 208 -9.56 -16.99 -4.37
N SER A 209 -10.40 -16.26 -5.10
CA SER A 209 -11.62 -16.78 -5.72
C SER A 209 -12.50 -17.55 -4.70
N GLU A 210 -12.67 -18.85 -4.89
CA GLU A 210 -13.53 -19.71 -4.05
C GLU A 210 -12.77 -20.45 -2.95
N ASP A 211 -11.58 -19.98 -2.55
CA ASP A 211 -10.83 -20.56 -1.41
C ASP A 211 -11.49 -20.19 -0.07
N PHE A 212 -12.58 -20.91 0.23
CA PHE A 212 -13.33 -20.75 1.46
C PHE A 212 -12.53 -21.19 2.69
N GLU A 213 -11.62 -22.15 2.53
CA GLU A 213 -10.76 -22.66 3.61
C GLU A 213 -9.80 -21.57 4.11
N TRP A 214 -9.25 -20.76 3.21
CA TRP A 214 -8.42 -19.61 3.58
C TRP A 214 -9.18 -18.63 4.47
N THR A 215 -10.38 -18.23 4.04
CA THR A 215 -11.26 -17.35 4.81
C THR A 215 -11.60 -17.94 6.17
N GLU A 216 -12.02 -19.20 6.21
CA GLU A 216 -12.38 -19.90 7.45
C GLU A 216 -11.21 -19.95 8.44
N THR A 217 -10.02 -20.27 7.95
CA THR A 217 -8.80 -20.37 8.76
C THR A 217 -8.43 -19.02 9.36
N LEU A 218 -8.41 -17.95 8.55
CA LEU A 218 -8.11 -16.60 9.04
C LEU A 218 -9.10 -16.14 10.10
N MET A 219 -10.39 -16.31 9.83
CA MET A 219 -11.45 -15.87 10.75
C MET A 219 -11.47 -16.63 12.09
N LYS A 220 -10.98 -17.88 12.11
CA LYS A 220 -10.84 -18.69 13.33
C LYS A 220 -9.56 -18.38 14.10
N LYS A 221 -8.42 -18.24 13.42
CA LYS A 221 -7.09 -18.15 14.08
C LYS A 221 -6.66 -16.74 14.42
N VAL A 222 -7.07 -15.73 13.65
CA VAL A 222 -6.69 -14.34 13.90
C VAL A 222 -7.68 -13.72 14.90
N PRO A 223 -7.22 -13.23 16.07
CA PRO A 223 -8.11 -12.52 16.99
C PRO A 223 -8.74 -11.31 16.30
N HIS A 224 -10.07 -11.16 16.37
CA HIS A 224 -10.80 -10.15 15.58
C HIS A 224 -10.41 -8.71 15.88
N HIS A 225 -9.82 -8.42 17.04
CA HIS A 225 -9.29 -7.08 17.37
C HIS A 225 -7.97 -6.76 16.66
N MET A 226 -7.32 -7.73 16.00
CA MET A 226 -6.05 -7.53 15.30
C MET A 226 -6.22 -7.17 13.82
N MET A 227 -7.40 -7.43 13.24
CA MET A 227 -7.73 -7.13 11.85
C MET A 227 -9.01 -6.31 11.76
N ASN A 228 -9.03 -5.34 10.85
CA ASN A 228 -10.20 -4.53 10.56
C ASN A 228 -10.86 -4.95 9.24
N GLY A 229 -10.10 -5.57 8.33
CA GLY A 229 -10.60 -6.11 7.07
C GLY A 229 -9.87 -7.37 6.63
N ILE A 230 -10.50 -8.08 5.70
CA ILE A 230 -9.96 -9.22 4.97
C ILE A 230 -10.15 -8.95 3.48
N SER A 231 -9.14 -9.17 2.65
CA SER A 231 -9.26 -9.01 1.20
C SER A 231 -9.88 -10.23 0.53
N LEU A 232 -10.31 -10.08 -0.73
CA LEU A 232 -10.73 -11.17 -1.61
C LEU A 232 -10.30 -10.79 -3.02
N HIS A 233 -9.62 -11.70 -3.72
CA HIS A 233 -9.19 -11.46 -5.10
C HIS A 233 -9.95 -12.39 -6.04
N TYR A 234 -10.53 -11.84 -7.11
CA TYR A 234 -11.24 -12.58 -8.14
C TYR A 234 -11.10 -11.85 -9.47
N TYR A 235 -10.57 -12.51 -10.49
CA TYR A 235 -10.50 -12.02 -11.87
C TYR A 235 -11.54 -12.77 -12.72
N THR A 236 -12.23 -12.05 -13.61
CA THR A 236 -13.29 -12.60 -14.49
C THR A 236 -12.73 -13.10 -15.82
#